data_AF-A0A3C1ZUQ2-F1
#
_entry.id   AF-A0A3C1ZUQ2-F1
#
_cell.length_a   1.000
_cell.length_b   1.000
_cell.length_c   1.000
_cell.angle_alpha   90.00
_cell.angle_beta   90.00
_cell.angle_gamma   90.00
#
_symmetry.space_group_name_H-M   'P 1'
#
loop_
_entity.id
_entity.type
_entity.pdbx_description
1 polymer ?
#
loop_
_entity_poly.entity_id
_entity_poly.type
_entity_poly.pdbx_seq_one_letter_code
_entity_poly.pdbx_strand_id
1 'polypeptide(L)'
;MTELEPDVKGSNSKENIMRRSLLVVFFWLSVGSVSANNIDSLRIVLEYQMDEDKRLQTLYALSRAYLVSGDTSGLSFWKEGFELAMEKDDSKYLADHYYLKGYFERGFRSNHADAFVSFSLAQELYEEISDEKLFAFSTLLIAEYHAKIGEYATAEKLYRDTEIKLLEVNDVNEIGRLHKHLGHLYENKGDLIKAIDEFTIAASYLNQSENWILLTSSLNHLGRIHRELGSTKEAMIAFEHALKLAIDKSNSPLEQSFAAFNLAWVSWEEDSTYPAEEQLREAYALALEYDPTDTETFRMADLLADFYWEQNQTEQALAMLLTQAEYMPEAPNETQQLVYHQLVRLYEATDQLDLALATTKELMGGQVAAATAEAQAGHARQASEISLAQKILADRAEEAAYERAKLRWLWACLITALVMLSVAGYIFYLKEKHRKKALANATHWPELNKRMQALEDALNVLY
;
A
#
# COMPACT_ATOMS: atom_id res chain seq x y z
N MET A 1 -60.23 13.18 -71.57
CA MET A 1 -61.43 12.54 -70.99
C MET A 1 -61.42 11.07 -71.40
N THR A 2 -61.19 10.11 -70.52
CA THR A 2 -60.77 10.19 -69.10
C THR A 2 -60.16 8.81 -68.71
N GLU A 3 -59.11 8.83 -67.88
CA GLU A 3 -58.43 7.75 -67.11
C GLU A 3 -58.73 6.25 -67.43
N LEU A 4 -57.78 5.36 -67.78
CA LEU A 4 -56.47 4.94 -67.20
C LEU A 4 -56.51 4.07 -65.93
N GLU A 5 -56.45 2.75 -66.15
CA GLU A 5 -55.75 1.70 -65.36
C GLU A 5 -54.19 1.86 -65.46
N PRO A 6 -53.28 0.99 -64.90
CA PRO A 6 -53.42 -0.25 -64.09
C PRO A 6 -52.56 -0.17 -62.78
N ASP A 7 -52.06 -1.21 -62.07
CA ASP A 7 -52.21 -2.69 -61.99
C ASP A 7 -52.09 -3.03 -60.48
N VAL A 8 -52.63 -4.15 -59.98
CA VAL A 8 -52.26 -4.71 -58.67
C VAL A 8 -51.92 -6.19 -58.84
N LYS A 9 -50.62 -6.47 -58.92
CA LYS A 9 -50.06 -7.83 -58.85
C LYS A 9 -49.13 -7.96 -57.66
N GLY A 10 -49.60 -8.66 -56.63
CA GLY A 10 -48.72 -9.25 -55.61
C GLY A 10 -48.20 -10.59 -56.11
N SER A 11 -46.88 -10.74 -56.24
CA SER A 11 -46.22 -12.02 -56.52
C SER A 11 -45.30 -12.42 -55.37
N ASN A 12 -45.41 -13.68 -54.95
CA ASN A 12 -44.49 -14.32 -54.01
C ASN A 12 -43.03 -14.40 -54.51
N SER A 13 -42.15 -14.72 -53.55
CA SER A 13 -40.82 -15.37 -53.67
C SER A 13 -39.56 -14.51 -53.60
N LYS A 14 -38.54 -15.13 -52.96
CA LYS A 14 -37.16 -14.71 -52.63
C LYS A 14 -37.05 -14.10 -51.22
N GLU A 15 -36.69 -14.88 -50.20
CA GLU A 15 -35.33 -15.41 -49.91
C GLU A 15 -34.25 -14.33 -49.89
N ASN A 16 -33.43 -14.38 -48.83
CA ASN A 16 -32.32 -13.47 -48.49
C ASN A 16 -32.72 -12.04 -48.08
N ILE A 17 -32.87 -11.84 -46.76
CA ILE A 17 -32.10 -10.86 -45.96
C ILE A 17 -32.07 -11.40 -44.51
N MET A 18 -31.04 -12.19 -44.19
CA MET A 18 -30.70 -12.59 -42.82
C MET A 18 -29.31 -12.04 -42.49
N ARG A 19 -29.23 -10.71 -42.33
CA ARG A 19 -28.06 -9.96 -41.81
C ARG A 19 -28.40 -8.47 -41.73
N ARG A 20 -28.54 -7.95 -40.50
CA ARG A 20 -28.22 -6.56 -40.02
C ARG A 20 -29.12 -6.17 -38.84
N SER A 21 -28.65 -6.48 -37.63
CA SER A 21 -29.07 -5.81 -36.38
C SER A 21 -27.87 -5.74 -35.44
N LEU A 22 -26.80 -5.06 -35.89
CA LEU A 22 -25.69 -4.67 -35.01
C LEU A 22 -26.15 -3.43 -34.22
N LEU A 23 -26.59 -3.65 -32.98
CA LEU A 23 -26.83 -2.58 -32.02
C LEU A 23 -25.48 -2.06 -31.51
N VAL A 24 -24.95 -1.06 -32.19
CA VAL A 24 -23.79 -0.30 -31.71
C VAL A 24 -24.29 0.75 -30.73
N VAL A 25 -24.21 0.46 -29.43
CA VAL A 25 -24.42 1.44 -28.37
C VAL A 25 -23.07 2.06 -28.01
N PHE A 26 -22.80 3.26 -28.53
CA PHE A 26 -21.71 4.10 -28.00
C PHE A 26 -22.16 4.69 -26.66
N PHE A 27 -21.55 4.24 -25.57
CA PHE A 27 -21.67 4.92 -24.28
C PHE A 27 -20.40 5.74 -24.01
N TRP A 28 -20.56 7.06 -23.92
CA TRP A 28 -19.53 7.95 -23.40
C TRP A 28 -19.42 7.75 -21.88
N LEU A 29 -18.25 7.32 -21.40
CA LEU A 29 -17.96 7.25 -19.97
C LEU A 29 -17.30 8.56 -19.51
N SER A 30 -18.13 9.46 -18.96
CA SER A 30 -17.64 10.52 -18.08
C SER A 30 -17.19 9.92 -16.74
N VAL A 31 -16.00 10.31 -16.27
CA VAL A 31 -15.45 9.87 -14.98
C VAL A 31 -16.29 10.42 -13.83
N GLY A 32 -16.83 9.56 -12.97
CA GLY A 32 -17.53 9.96 -11.74
C GLY A 32 -18.25 8.82 -11.03
N SER A 33 -17.90 8.58 -9.75
CA SER A 33 -18.56 7.67 -8.78
C SER A 33 -18.78 6.21 -9.19
N VAL A 34 -17.99 5.30 -8.62
CA VAL A 34 -18.05 3.84 -8.82
C VAL A 34 -18.28 3.14 -7.48
N SER A 35 -19.26 2.22 -7.41
CA SER A 35 -19.22 1.09 -6.46
C SER A 35 -20.07 -0.12 -6.91
N ALA A 36 -21.34 0.06 -7.28
CA ALA A 36 -22.23 -1.05 -7.64
C ALA A 36 -22.35 -1.31 -9.17
N ASN A 37 -22.85 -0.34 -9.94
CA ASN A 37 -23.21 -0.52 -11.36
C ASN A 37 -22.03 -0.89 -12.30
N ASN A 38 -20.79 -0.74 -11.83
CA ASN A 38 -19.60 -1.04 -12.62
C ASN A 38 -19.20 -2.52 -12.55
N ILE A 39 -19.49 -3.22 -11.45
CA ILE A 39 -19.00 -4.59 -11.21
C ILE A 39 -19.63 -5.60 -12.18
N ASP A 40 -20.96 -5.63 -12.28
CA ASP A 40 -21.63 -6.55 -13.22
C ASP A 40 -21.30 -6.23 -14.68
N SER A 41 -21.14 -4.94 -15.01
CA SER A 41 -20.68 -4.48 -16.33
C SER A 41 -19.29 -5.04 -16.66
N LEU A 42 -18.34 -4.94 -15.72
CA LEU A 42 -16.98 -5.47 -15.87
C LEU A 42 -16.95 -7.01 -15.93
N ARG A 43 -17.81 -7.70 -15.17
CA ARG A 43 -17.93 -9.17 -15.24
C ARG A 43 -18.41 -9.64 -16.61
N ILE A 44 -19.44 -8.98 -17.17
CA ILE A 44 -19.91 -9.26 -18.53
C ILE A 44 -18.79 -8.98 -19.55
N VAL A 45 -18.06 -7.86 -19.41
CA VAL A 45 -16.91 -7.58 -20.29
C VAL A 45 -15.87 -8.70 -20.22
N LEU A 46 -15.53 -9.19 -19.02
CA LEU A 46 -14.54 -10.25 -18.81
C LEU A 46 -14.93 -11.59 -19.48
N GLU A 47 -16.21 -11.95 -19.47
CA GLU A 47 -16.72 -13.19 -20.09
C GLU A 47 -16.50 -13.23 -21.61
N TYR A 48 -16.58 -12.08 -22.28
CA TYR A 48 -16.42 -11.96 -23.74
C TYR A 48 -15.06 -11.37 -24.17
N GLN A 49 -14.16 -11.07 -23.22
CA GLN A 49 -12.86 -10.48 -23.51
C GLN A 49 -11.84 -11.54 -23.97
N MET A 50 -11.52 -11.50 -25.27
CA MET A 50 -10.55 -12.39 -25.93
C MET A 50 -9.16 -11.75 -26.09
N ASP A 51 -9.04 -10.45 -25.83
CA ASP A 51 -7.79 -9.70 -25.86
C ASP A 51 -7.17 -9.72 -24.46
N GLU A 52 -5.99 -10.34 -24.32
CA GLU A 52 -5.37 -10.58 -23.01
C GLU A 52 -5.02 -9.30 -22.26
N ASP A 53 -4.60 -8.24 -22.95
CA ASP A 53 -4.21 -6.97 -22.31
C ASP A 53 -5.45 -6.28 -21.73
N LYS A 54 -6.56 -6.29 -22.47
CA LYS A 54 -7.87 -5.85 -21.95
C LYS A 54 -8.45 -6.80 -20.91
N ARG A 55 -8.15 -8.10 -20.98
CA ARG A 55 -8.55 -9.08 -19.96
C ARG A 55 -7.87 -8.75 -18.64
N LEU A 56 -6.56 -8.54 -18.67
CA LEU A 56 -5.75 -8.13 -17.51
C LEU A 56 -6.24 -6.81 -16.91
N GLN A 57 -6.49 -5.79 -17.74
CA GLN A 57 -7.13 -4.53 -17.31
C GLN A 57 -8.48 -4.76 -16.59
N THR A 58 -9.32 -5.63 -17.13
CA THR A 58 -10.65 -5.92 -16.57
C THR A 58 -10.55 -6.72 -15.27
N LEU A 59 -9.64 -7.68 -15.18
CA LEU A 59 -9.33 -8.45 -13.98
C LEU A 59 -8.84 -7.54 -12.85
N TYR A 60 -7.88 -6.65 -13.11
CA TYR A 60 -7.44 -5.67 -12.12
C TYR A 60 -8.56 -4.73 -11.68
N ALA A 61 -9.39 -4.23 -12.62
CA ALA A 61 -10.51 -3.36 -12.30
C ALA A 61 -11.57 -4.05 -11.40
N LEU A 62 -11.90 -5.32 -11.67
CA LEU A 62 -12.79 -6.13 -10.82
C LEU A 62 -12.18 -6.39 -9.46
N SER A 63 -10.92 -6.83 -9.42
CA SER A 63 -10.16 -7.06 -8.19
C SER A 63 -10.19 -5.82 -7.32
N ARG A 64 -9.89 -4.65 -7.90
CA ARG A 64 -9.90 -3.38 -7.18
C ARG A 64 -11.30 -3.03 -6.69
N ALA A 65 -12.34 -3.18 -7.50
CA ALA A 65 -13.71 -2.83 -7.13
C ALA A 65 -14.24 -3.65 -5.93
N TYR A 66 -13.85 -4.92 -5.82
CA TYR A 66 -14.21 -5.79 -4.69
C TYR A 66 -13.27 -5.63 -3.48
N LEU A 67 -11.96 -5.62 -3.69
CA LEU A 67 -10.99 -5.65 -2.58
C LEU A 67 -10.90 -4.31 -1.83
N VAL A 68 -11.19 -3.16 -2.47
CA VAL A 68 -11.23 -1.87 -1.75
C VAL A 68 -12.46 -1.70 -0.84
N SER A 69 -13.46 -2.58 -0.94
CA SER A 69 -14.61 -2.65 -0.03
C SER A 69 -14.55 -3.85 0.93
N GLY A 70 -13.44 -4.61 0.91
CA GLY A 70 -13.26 -5.80 1.75
C GLY A 70 -13.92 -7.07 1.23
N ASP A 71 -14.57 -7.04 0.06
CA ASP A 71 -15.23 -8.22 -0.51
C ASP A 71 -14.20 -9.22 -1.04
N THR A 72 -14.05 -10.33 -0.31
CA THR A 72 -13.17 -11.45 -0.67
C THR A 72 -13.47 -12.08 -2.03
N SER A 73 -14.62 -11.82 -2.64
CA SER A 73 -14.95 -12.22 -4.02
C SER A 73 -13.95 -11.65 -5.04
N GLY A 74 -13.29 -10.53 -4.71
CA GLY A 74 -12.22 -9.95 -5.51
C GLY A 74 -10.95 -10.80 -5.62
N LEU A 75 -10.72 -11.74 -4.68
CA LEU A 75 -9.47 -12.51 -4.63
C LEU A 75 -9.31 -13.50 -5.79
N SER A 76 -10.41 -13.96 -6.39
CA SER A 76 -10.36 -14.83 -7.58
C SER A 76 -9.89 -14.05 -8.81
N PHE A 77 -10.48 -12.88 -9.05
CA PHE A 77 -10.06 -11.96 -10.12
C PHE A 77 -8.62 -11.46 -9.89
N TRP A 78 -8.24 -11.19 -8.64
CA TRP A 78 -6.89 -10.75 -8.29
C TRP A 78 -5.87 -11.84 -8.63
N LYS A 79 -6.20 -13.09 -8.30
CA LYS A 79 -5.34 -14.23 -8.60
C LYS A 79 -5.19 -14.43 -10.11
N GLU A 80 -6.29 -14.47 -10.86
CA GLU A 80 -6.24 -14.64 -12.33
C GLU A 80 -5.49 -13.47 -13.01
N GLY A 81 -5.71 -12.23 -12.54
CA GLY A 81 -5.02 -11.04 -13.04
C GLY A 81 -3.52 -11.05 -12.71
N PHE A 82 -3.15 -11.47 -11.51
CA PHE A 82 -1.76 -11.60 -11.09
C PHE A 82 -1.02 -12.71 -11.86
N GLU A 83 -1.63 -13.88 -12.02
CA GLU A 83 -1.08 -14.98 -12.82
C GLU A 83 -0.88 -14.56 -14.28
N LEU A 84 -1.87 -13.88 -14.89
CA LEU A 84 -1.76 -13.37 -16.25
C LEU A 84 -0.70 -12.24 -16.39
N ALA A 85 -0.55 -11.38 -15.38
CA ALA A 85 0.53 -10.37 -15.36
C ALA A 85 1.92 -11.02 -15.27
N MET A 86 2.06 -12.09 -14.49
CA MET A 86 3.32 -12.87 -14.42
C MET A 86 3.63 -13.56 -15.74
N GLU A 87 2.66 -14.20 -16.39
CA GLU A 87 2.86 -14.87 -17.68
C GLU A 87 3.27 -13.91 -18.80
N LYS A 88 2.83 -12.64 -18.71
CA LYS A 88 3.09 -11.59 -19.69
C LYS A 88 4.32 -10.72 -19.39
N ASP A 89 4.97 -10.91 -18.23
CA ASP A 89 6.07 -10.08 -17.72
C ASP A 89 5.66 -8.59 -17.61
N ASP A 90 4.41 -8.33 -17.22
CA ASP A 90 3.84 -6.98 -17.12
C ASP A 90 4.13 -6.38 -15.73
N SER A 91 5.33 -5.81 -15.57
CA SER A 91 5.80 -5.19 -14.31
C SER A 91 4.82 -4.14 -13.75
N LYS A 92 4.07 -3.44 -14.62
CA LYS A 92 3.07 -2.47 -14.19
C LYS A 92 1.89 -3.18 -13.51
N TYR A 93 1.27 -4.15 -14.18
CA TYR A 93 0.15 -4.87 -13.58
C TYR A 93 0.57 -5.72 -12.38
N LEU A 94 1.82 -6.22 -12.34
CA LEU A 94 2.37 -6.86 -11.15
C LEU A 94 2.44 -5.87 -9.96
N ALA A 95 2.98 -4.67 -10.16
CA ALA A 95 3.04 -3.63 -9.13
C ALA A 95 1.64 -3.24 -8.63
N ASP A 96 0.70 -3.00 -9.56
CA ASP A 96 -0.71 -2.70 -9.29
C ASP A 96 -1.40 -3.80 -8.44
N HIS A 97 -1.20 -5.08 -8.77
CA HIS A 97 -1.75 -6.19 -7.99
C HIS A 97 -1.09 -6.32 -6.61
N TYR A 98 0.23 -6.12 -6.50
CA TYR A 98 0.91 -6.11 -5.20
C TYR A 98 0.42 -4.95 -4.32
N TYR A 99 0.32 -3.73 -4.85
CA TYR A 99 -0.21 -2.58 -4.10
C TYR A 99 -1.66 -2.83 -3.63
N LEU A 100 -2.51 -3.38 -4.50
CA LEU A 100 -3.88 -3.73 -4.16
C LEU A 100 -3.98 -4.82 -3.09
N LYS A 101 -3.12 -5.86 -3.16
CA LYS A 101 -3.02 -6.86 -2.09
C LYS A 101 -2.61 -6.18 -0.78
N GLY A 102 -1.59 -5.32 -0.81
CA GLY A 102 -1.12 -4.62 0.38
C GLY A 102 -2.22 -3.80 1.05
N TYR A 103 -3.01 -3.08 0.25
CA TYR A 103 -4.18 -2.33 0.72
C TYR A 103 -5.24 -3.25 1.37
N PHE A 104 -5.56 -4.37 0.74
CA PHE A 104 -6.55 -5.33 1.25
C PHE A 104 -6.11 -6.00 2.56
N GLU A 105 -4.87 -6.48 2.63
CA GLU A 105 -4.30 -7.13 3.81
C GLU A 105 -4.21 -6.16 4.99
N ARG A 106 -3.84 -4.90 4.73
CA ARG A 106 -3.82 -3.82 5.72
C ARG A 106 -5.22 -3.47 6.23
N GLY A 107 -6.18 -3.27 5.33
CA GLY A 107 -7.49 -2.68 5.65
C GLY A 107 -8.55 -3.66 6.15
N PHE A 108 -8.51 -4.92 5.70
CA PHE A 108 -9.61 -5.88 5.94
C PHE A 108 -9.16 -7.20 6.56
N ARG A 109 -7.85 -7.49 6.60
CA ARG A 109 -7.29 -8.68 7.27
C ARG A 109 -6.46 -8.36 8.50
N SER A 110 -6.08 -7.08 8.70
CA SER A 110 -5.10 -6.64 9.70
C SER A 110 -3.81 -7.47 9.66
N ASN A 111 -3.42 -7.89 8.45
CA ASN A 111 -2.25 -8.72 8.18
C ASN A 111 -1.12 -7.83 7.70
N HIS A 112 -0.34 -7.32 8.65
CA HIS A 112 0.64 -6.28 8.39
C HIS A 112 1.92 -6.84 7.76
N ALA A 113 2.24 -8.12 7.98
CA ALA A 113 3.29 -8.86 7.26
C ALA A 113 3.06 -8.82 5.75
N ASP A 114 1.95 -9.41 5.29
CA ASP A 114 1.65 -9.47 3.86
C ASP A 114 1.46 -8.07 3.29
N ALA A 115 0.90 -7.13 4.06
CA ALA A 115 0.78 -5.75 3.62
C ALA A 115 2.16 -5.12 3.36
N PHE A 116 3.09 -5.21 4.31
CA PHE A 116 4.45 -4.69 4.17
C PHE A 116 5.19 -5.35 3.00
N VAL A 117 5.20 -6.70 2.92
CA VAL A 117 5.78 -7.43 1.77
C VAL A 117 5.21 -6.91 0.45
N SER A 118 3.89 -6.78 0.36
CA SER A 118 3.23 -6.43 -0.89
C SER A 118 3.49 -4.96 -1.27
N PHE A 119 3.55 -4.03 -0.31
CA PHE A 119 3.96 -2.66 -0.60
C PHE A 119 5.44 -2.55 -0.98
N SER A 120 6.35 -3.32 -0.37
CA SER A 120 7.78 -3.34 -0.76
C SER A 120 7.96 -3.87 -2.19
N LEU A 121 7.29 -4.96 -2.55
CA LEU A 121 7.35 -5.51 -3.92
C LEU A 121 6.71 -4.56 -4.94
N ALA A 122 5.63 -3.86 -4.56
CA ALA A 122 5.05 -2.82 -5.40
C ALA A 122 6.03 -1.64 -5.58
N GLN A 123 6.67 -1.17 -4.50
CA GLN A 123 7.67 -0.10 -4.52
C GLN A 123 8.84 -0.42 -5.45
N GLU A 124 9.42 -1.63 -5.37
CA GLU A 124 10.51 -2.10 -6.23
C GLU A 124 10.10 -2.07 -7.72
N LEU A 125 8.92 -2.59 -8.05
CA LEU A 125 8.42 -2.61 -9.43
C LEU A 125 8.05 -1.20 -9.94
N TYR A 126 7.50 -0.33 -9.08
CA TYR A 126 7.24 1.06 -9.43
C TYR A 126 8.54 1.85 -9.65
N GLU A 127 9.64 1.52 -8.95
CA GLU A 127 10.97 2.05 -9.24
C GLU A 127 11.48 1.58 -10.60
N GLU A 128 11.37 0.27 -10.90
CA GLU A 128 11.81 -0.31 -12.18
C GLU A 128 11.11 0.32 -13.39
N ILE A 129 9.77 0.48 -13.32
CA ILE A 129 9.00 1.13 -14.41
C ILE A 129 9.03 2.66 -14.36
N SER A 130 9.74 3.25 -13.39
CA SER A 130 9.84 4.71 -13.18
C SER A 130 8.49 5.41 -12.94
N ASP A 131 7.55 4.76 -12.24
CA ASP A 131 6.32 5.40 -11.74
C ASP A 131 6.62 6.07 -10.39
N GLU A 132 7.19 7.28 -10.46
CA GLU A 132 7.60 8.07 -9.28
C GLU A 132 6.45 8.30 -8.29
N LYS A 133 5.22 8.40 -8.80
CA LYS A 133 4.02 8.62 -8.01
C LYS A 133 3.66 7.40 -7.18
N LEU A 134 3.52 6.23 -7.81
CA LEU A 134 3.13 5.01 -7.09
C LEU A 134 4.30 4.43 -6.27
N PHE A 135 5.55 4.70 -6.67
CA PHE A 135 6.73 4.53 -5.81
C PHE A 135 6.57 5.33 -4.52
N ALA A 136 6.31 6.64 -4.62
CA ALA A 136 6.18 7.52 -3.45
C ALA A 136 5.04 7.04 -2.53
N PHE A 137 3.90 6.67 -3.11
CA PHE A 137 2.73 6.20 -2.35
C PHE A 137 3.04 4.91 -1.57
N SER A 138 3.71 3.95 -2.22
CA SER A 138 4.16 2.72 -1.58
C SER A 138 5.18 3.01 -0.46
N THR A 139 6.09 3.95 -0.70
CA THR A 139 7.11 4.38 0.28
C THR A 139 6.49 5.05 1.51
N LEU A 140 5.45 5.89 1.35
CA LEU A 140 4.71 6.48 2.47
C LEU A 140 4.06 5.43 3.36
N LEU A 141 3.49 4.37 2.76
CA LEU A 141 2.86 3.28 3.51
C LEU A 141 3.90 2.46 4.29
N ILE A 142 5.06 2.19 3.69
CA ILE A 142 6.21 1.53 4.32
C ILE A 142 6.77 2.38 5.47
N ALA A 143 6.92 3.69 5.26
CA ALA A 143 7.34 4.64 6.29
C ALA A 143 6.36 4.68 7.48
N GLU A 144 5.05 4.59 7.24
CA GLU A 144 4.04 4.49 8.29
C GLU A 144 4.19 3.21 9.13
N TYR A 145 4.57 2.09 8.51
CA TYR A 145 4.90 0.86 9.24
C TYR A 145 6.15 1.04 10.12
N HIS A 146 7.24 1.63 9.59
CA HIS A 146 8.43 1.95 10.40
C HIS A 146 8.11 2.92 11.56
N ALA A 147 7.26 3.93 11.31
CA ALA A 147 6.84 4.88 12.33
C ALA A 147 6.03 4.21 13.43
N LYS A 148 5.12 3.30 13.06
CA LYS A 148 4.38 2.47 14.01
C LYS A 148 5.34 1.63 14.84
N ILE A 149 6.25 0.86 14.24
CA ILE A 149 7.11 -0.06 15.01
C ILE A 149 8.20 0.62 15.88
N GLY A 150 8.18 1.94 16.02
CA GLY A 150 9.16 2.71 16.80
C GLY A 150 10.49 2.96 16.08
N GLU A 151 10.62 2.54 14.81
CA GLU A 151 11.79 2.83 13.98
C GLU A 151 11.73 4.26 13.40
N TYR A 152 11.56 5.24 14.29
CA TYR A 152 11.33 6.64 13.91
C TYR A 152 12.41 7.22 13.02
N ALA A 153 13.69 6.83 13.20
CA ALA A 153 14.77 7.29 12.33
C ALA A 153 14.67 6.74 10.89
N THR A 154 14.23 5.49 10.73
CA THR A 154 13.98 4.88 9.41
C THR A 154 12.78 5.54 8.75
N ALA A 155 11.69 5.72 9.49
CA ALA A 155 10.47 6.36 9.01
C ALA A 155 10.70 7.82 8.60
N GLU A 156 11.35 8.62 9.45
CA GLU A 156 11.70 10.02 9.17
C GLU A 156 12.55 10.14 7.90
N LYS A 157 13.55 9.27 7.73
CA LYS A 157 14.35 9.21 6.50
C LYS A 157 13.49 8.87 5.28
N LEU A 158 12.64 7.84 5.36
CA LEU A 158 11.77 7.44 4.24
C LEU A 158 10.78 8.55 3.85
N TYR A 159 10.20 9.25 4.83
CA TYR A 159 9.36 10.42 4.56
C TYR A 159 10.16 11.51 3.83
N ARG A 160 11.33 11.92 4.33
CA ARG A 160 12.16 12.97 3.68
C ARG A 160 12.65 12.59 2.29
N ASP A 161 13.05 11.35 2.07
CA ASP A 161 13.45 10.85 0.74
C ASP A 161 12.25 10.85 -0.23
N THR A 162 11.03 10.63 0.26
CA THR A 162 9.79 10.62 -0.53
C THR A 162 9.27 12.04 -0.82
N GLU A 163 9.49 12.99 0.08
CA GLU A 163 9.09 14.40 -0.04
C GLU A 163 9.61 15.01 -1.36
N ILE A 164 10.86 14.71 -1.72
CA ILE A 164 11.51 15.14 -2.96
C ILE A 164 10.72 14.66 -4.20
N LYS A 165 10.41 13.35 -4.26
CA LYS A 165 9.67 12.77 -5.40
C LYS A 165 8.24 13.33 -5.50
N LEU A 166 7.58 13.56 -4.37
CA LEU A 166 6.23 14.15 -4.34
C LEU A 166 6.21 15.60 -4.82
N LEU A 167 7.26 16.37 -4.52
CA LEU A 167 7.47 17.73 -5.05
C LEU A 167 7.70 17.71 -6.57
N GLU A 168 8.46 16.74 -7.09
CA GLU A 168 8.72 16.57 -8.52
C GLU A 168 7.44 16.23 -9.32
N VAL A 169 6.58 15.34 -8.80
CA VAL A 169 5.27 15.04 -9.42
C VAL A 169 4.16 16.03 -9.05
N ASN A 170 4.45 17.02 -8.21
CA ASN A 170 3.54 18.07 -7.72
C ASN A 170 2.23 17.53 -7.10
N ASP A 171 2.30 16.43 -6.33
CA ASP A 171 1.13 15.87 -5.63
C ASP A 171 0.95 16.50 -4.24
N VAL A 172 0.42 17.73 -4.24
CA VAL A 172 0.19 18.53 -3.01
C VAL A 172 -0.64 17.82 -1.94
N ASN A 173 -1.54 16.91 -2.32
CA ASN A 173 -2.35 16.15 -1.36
C ASN A 173 -1.46 15.20 -0.54
N GLU A 174 -0.60 14.45 -1.21
CA GLU A 174 0.25 13.45 -0.55
C GLU A 174 1.47 14.09 0.12
N ILE A 175 1.94 15.26 -0.32
CA ILE A 175 2.85 16.11 0.47
C ILE A 175 2.18 16.50 1.79
N GLY A 176 0.95 17.00 1.76
CA GLY A 176 0.20 17.34 2.96
C GLY A 176 0.01 16.14 3.91
N ARG A 177 -0.28 14.96 3.36
CA ARG A 177 -0.38 13.71 4.13
C ARG A 177 0.95 13.24 4.71
N LEU A 178 2.06 13.39 3.98
CA LEU A 178 3.43 13.12 4.45
C LEU A 178 3.75 13.98 5.67
N HIS A 179 3.52 15.29 5.61
CA HIS A 179 3.76 16.17 6.75
C HIS A 179 2.82 15.87 7.93
N LYS A 180 1.58 15.43 7.70
CA LYS A 180 0.72 14.93 8.79
C LYS A 180 1.37 13.73 9.50
N HIS A 181 1.91 12.78 8.74
CA HIS A 181 2.62 11.63 9.32
C HIS A 181 3.91 12.02 10.05
N LEU A 182 4.66 13.02 9.55
CA LEU A 182 5.80 13.57 10.28
C LEU A 182 5.38 14.27 11.58
N GLY A 183 4.25 14.99 11.58
CA GLY A 183 3.65 15.58 12.78
C GLY A 183 3.40 14.53 13.87
N HIS A 184 2.70 13.45 13.52
CA HIS A 184 2.51 12.30 14.41
C HIS A 184 3.84 11.66 14.88
N LEU A 185 4.81 11.53 13.97
CA LEU A 185 6.12 10.96 14.31
C LEU A 185 6.88 11.81 15.33
N TYR A 186 6.83 13.14 15.24
CA TYR A 186 7.44 14.03 16.24
C TYR A 186 6.64 14.09 17.54
N GLU A 187 5.32 14.05 17.47
CA GLU A 187 4.46 13.97 18.65
C GLU A 187 4.76 12.71 19.47
N ASN A 188 4.85 11.54 18.81
CA ASN A 188 5.24 10.27 19.44
C ASN A 188 6.69 10.27 19.99
N LYS A 189 7.54 11.21 19.57
CA LYS A 189 8.89 11.44 20.11
C LYS A 189 8.91 12.47 21.25
N GLY A 190 7.77 13.08 21.60
CA GLY A 190 7.65 14.19 22.54
C GLY A 190 8.18 15.55 22.02
N ASP A 191 8.50 15.66 20.73
CA ASP A 191 9.01 16.88 20.11
C ASP A 191 7.84 17.74 19.59
N LEU A 192 7.02 18.22 20.53
CA LEU A 192 5.77 18.93 20.27
C LEU A 192 5.93 20.18 19.38
N ILE A 193 7.09 20.85 19.43
CA ILE A 193 7.37 22.01 18.58
C ILE A 193 7.53 21.60 17.12
N LYS A 194 8.28 20.53 16.82
CA LYS A 194 8.35 20.01 15.45
C LYS A 194 7.04 19.39 15.00
N ALA A 195 6.27 18.79 15.91
CA ALA A 195 4.93 18.33 15.60
C ALA A 195 4.03 19.50 15.11
N ILE A 196 4.08 20.65 15.79
CA ILE A 196 3.39 21.88 15.33
C ILE A 196 3.90 22.32 13.95
N ASP A 197 5.22 22.38 13.73
CA ASP A 197 5.78 22.79 12.44
C ASP A 197 5.27 21.89 11.29
N GLU A 198 5.35 20.57 11.46
CA GLU A 198 4.92 19.60 10.45
C GLU A 198 3.40 19.58 10.25
N PHE A 199 2.57 19.62 11.31
CA PHE A 199 1.11 19.72 11.15
C PHE A 199 0.69 21.06 10.52
N THR A 200 1.45 22.15 10.73
CA THR A 200 1.21 23.45 10.08
C THR A 200 1.52 23.38 8.58
N ILE A 201 2.62 22.73 8.20
CA ILE A 201 2.95 22.48 6.79
C ILE A 201 1.89 21.57 6.15
N ALA A 202 1.48 20.51 6.84
CA ALA A 202 0.39 19.62 6.42
C ALA A 202 -0.90 20.41 6.14
N ALA A 203 -1.33 21.26 7.09
CA ALA A 203 -2.53 22.07 6.94
C ALA A 203 -2.46 23.01 5.71
N SER A 204 -1.29 23.61 5.44
CA SER A 204 -1.08 24.45 4.25
C SER A 204 -1.29 23.68 2.95
N TYR A 205 -0.70 22.49 2.82
CA TYR A 205 -0.82 21.65 1.62
C TYR A 205 -2.20 21.01 1.46
N LEU A 206 -2.80 20.52 2.55
CA LEU A 206 -4.12 19.89 2.55
C LEU A 206 -5.25 20.90 2.25
N ASN A 207 -5.06 22.16 2.63
CA ASN A 207 -5.94 23.26 2.21
C ASN A 207 -5.80 23.56 0.71
N GLN A 208 -4.58 23.53 0.15
CA GLN A 208 -4.35 23.69 -1.29
C GLN A 208 -4.91 22.53 -2.12
N SER A 209 -4.89 21.31 -1.57
CA SER A 209 -5.41 20.11 -2.22
C SER A 209 -6.90 19.86 -1.98
N GLU A 210 -7.59 20.76 -1.27
CA GLU A 210 -8.98 20.63 -0.84
C GLU A 210 -9.29 19.31 -0.07
N ASN A 211 -8.29 18.74 0.62
CA ASN A 211 -8.50 17.54 1.45
C ASN A 211 -8.97 17.92 2.85
N TRP A 212 -10.26 18.26 2.93
CA TRP A 212 -10.89 18.79 4.12
C TRP A 212 -10.88 17.83 5.33
N ILE A 213 -10.90 16.52 5.10
CA ILE A 213 -10.83 15.51 6.16
C ILE A 213 -9.46 15.54 6.83
N LEU A 214 -8.38 15.38 6.05
CA LEU A 214 -7.03 15.41 6.62
C LEU A 214 -6.65 16.80 7.16
N LEU A 215 -7.17 17.88 6.58
CA LEU A 215 -6.98 19.24 7.09
C LEU A 215 -7.63 19.41 8.48
N THR A 216 -8.89 19.01 8.63
CA THR A 216 -9.62 19.05 9.92
C THR A 216 -8.86 18.25 10.98
N SER A 217 -8.45 17.03 10.64
CA SER A 217 -7.65 16.17 11.51
C SER A 217 -6.34 16.83 11.94
N SER A 218 -5.60 17.45 11.01
CA SER A 218 -4.33 18.13 11.31
C SER A 218 -4.52 19.36 12.21
N LEU A 219 -5.64 20.09 12.04
CA LEU A 219 -6.01 21.21 12.92
C LEU A 219 -6.43 20.73 14.31
N ASN A 220 -7.11 19.58 14.42
CA ASN A 220 -7.41 18.96 15.73
C ASN A 220 -6.12 18.59 16.49
N HIS A 221 -5.12 18.01 15.81
CA HIS A 221 -3.82 17.72 16.45
C HIS A 221 -3.08 19.01 16.86
N LEU A 222 -3.04 20.04 16.01
CA LEU A 222 -2.50 21.35 16.37
C LEU A 222 -3.17 21.93 17.61
N GLY A 223 -4.50 21.91 17.66
CA GLY A 223 -5.26 22.42 18.81
C GLY A 223 -4.93 21.68 20.10
N ARG A 224 -4.80 20.35 20.04
CA ARG A 224 -4.45 19.52 21.20
C ARG A 224 -3.03 19.81 21.70
N ILE A 225 -2.05 19.92 20.80
CA ILE A 225 -0.67 20.22 21.17
C ILE A 225 -0.57 21.65 21.73
N HIS A 226 -1.30 22.63 21.17
CA HIS A 226 -1.38 23.96 21.75
C HIS A 226 -1.98 23.97 23.15
N ARG A 227 -3.04 23.18 23.42
CA ARG A 227 -3.61 23.01 24.77
C ARG A 227 -2.57 22.43 25.74
N GLU A 228 -1.88 21.37 25.33
CA GLU A 228 -0.83 20.70 26.13
C GLU A 228 0.33 21.65 26.49
N LEU A 229 0.68 22.57 25.59
CA LEU A 229 1.66 23.63 25.81
C LEU A 229 1.10 24.87 26.56
N GLY A 230 -0.15 24.83 27.05
CA GLY A 230 -0.79 25.95 27.75
C GLY A 230 -1.16 27.15 26.86
N SER A 231 -1.17 26.98 25.54
CA SER A 231 -1.54 27.98 24.54
C SER A 231 -3.04 27.88 24.21
N THR A 232 -3.88 28.16 25.22
CA THR A 232 -5.34 27.95 25.18
C THR A 232 -6.01 28.66 24.00
N LYS A 233 -5.56 29.87 23.64
CA LYS A 233 -6.18 30.68 22.56
C LYS A 233 -5.88 30.09 21.19
N GLU A 234 -4.65 29.69 20.97
CA GLU A 234 -4.18 28.99 19.78
C GLU A 234 -4.91 27.64 19.64
N ALA A 235 -5.15 26.93 20.76
CA ALA A 235 -5.95 25.72 20.79
C ALA A 235 -7.40 25.96 20.36
N MET A 236 -8.09 26.94 20.94
CA MET A 236 -9.46 27.31 20.56
C MET A 236 -9.56 27.69 19.08
N ILE A 237 -8.65 28.52 18.56
CA ILE A 237 -8.63 28.92 17.15
C ILE A 237 -8.49 27.70 16.22
N ALA A 238 -7.63 26.75 16.57
CA ALA A 238 -7.45 25.53 15.79
C ALA A 238 -8.70 24.63 15.81
N PHE A 239 -9.31 24.43 16.98
CA PHE A 239 -10.54 23.62 17.11
C PHE A 239 -11.78 24.28 16.48
N GLU A 240 -11.95 25.60 16.60
CA GLU A 240 -13.01 26.35 15.89
C GLU A 240 -12.87 26.20 14.37
N HIS A 241 -11.64 26.29 13.85
CA HIS A 241 -11.37 26.13 12.43
C HIS A 241 -11.61 24.69 11.96
N ALA A 242 -11.16 23.70 12.73
CA ALA A 242 -11.41 22.28 12.49
C ALA A 242 -12.92 21.98 12.46
N LEU A 243 -13.67 22.40 13.49
CA LEU A 243 -15.11 22.18 13.60
C LEU A 243 -15.87 22.81 12.43
N LYS A 244 -15.50 24.04 12.05
CA LYS A 244 -16.10 24.72 10.91
C LYS A 244 -15.84 23.98 9.59
N LEU A 245 -14.62 23.52 9.35
CA LEU A 245 -14.29 22.72 8.16
C LEU A 245 -14.99 21.36 8.19
N ALA A 246 -15.17 20.76 9.36
CA ALA A 246 -15.89 19.50 9.51
C ALA A 246 -17.34 19.63 9.00
N ILE A 247 -18.03 20.68 9.46
CA ILE A 247 -19.42 21.02 9.11
C ILE A 247 -19.55 21.50 7.65
N ASP A 248 -18.74 22.48 7.24
CA ASP A 248 -18.91 23.17 5.95
C ASP A 248 -18.36 22.37 4.75
N LYS A 249 -17.44 21.43 4.97
CA LYS A 249 -16.59 20.85 3.91
C LYS A 249 -16.32 19.36 3.99
N SER A 250 -15.99 18.82 5.18
CA SER A 250 -15.49 17.44 5.28
C SER A 250 -16.60 16.39 5.14
N ASN A 251 -17.82 16.72 5.61
CA ASN A 251 -18.92 15.76 5.78
C ASN A 251 -18.52 14.51 6.59
N SER A 252 -17.56 14.63 7.52
CA SER A 252 -17.13 13.57 8.42
C SER A 252 -17.70 13.81 9.83
N PRO A 253 -18.72 13.03 10.26
CA PRO A 253 -19.30 13.16 11.60
C PRO A 253 -18.28 12.89 12.72
N LEU A 254 -17.30 12.02 12.47
CA LEU A 254 -16.25 11.67 13.43
C LEU A 254 -15.28 12.84 13.67
N GLU A 255 -14.78 13.48 12.60
CA GLU A 255 -13.92 14.67 12.71
C GLU A 255 -14.66 15.87 13.31
N GLN A 256 -15.98 15.98 13.04
CA GLN A 256 -16.85 16.96 13.68
C GLN A 256 -16.96 16.71 15.19
N SER A 257 -17.16 15.44 15.60
CA SER A 257 -17.17 15.04 17.02
C SER A 257 -15.86 15.43 17.71
N PHE A 258 -14.70 15.03 17.17
CA PHE A 258 -13.40 15.32 17.76
C PHE A 258 -13.15 16.82 17.92
N ALA A 259 -13.50 17.63 16.91
CA ALA A 259 -13.35 19.08 16.98
C ALA A 259 -14.32 19.72 17.99
N ALA A 260 -15.59 19.28 18.02
CA ALA A 260 -16.60 19.78 18.95
C ALA A 260 -16.26 19.44 20.40
N PHE A 261 -15.86 18.20 20.68
CA PHE A 261 -15.44 17.75 22.01
C PHE A 261 -14.27 18.59 22.53
N ASN A 262 -13.22 18.73 21.71
CA ASN A 262 -12.03 19.46 22.12
C ASN A 262 -12.30 20.96 22.33
N LEU A 263 -13.16 21.57 21.51
CA LEU A 263 -13.58 22.96 21.70
C LEU A 263 -14.39 23.13 22.99
N ALA A 264 -15.36 22.25 23.25
CA ALA A 264 -16.18 22.26 24.46
C ALA A 264 -15.34 22.06 25.73
N TRP A 265 -14.37 21.14 25.68
CA TRP A 265 -13.43 20.86 26.76
C TRP A 265 -12.59 22.10 27.09
N VAL A 266 -11.91 22.69 26.10
CA VAL A 266 -11.06 23.88 26.32
C VAL A 266 -11.89 25.09 26.75
N SER A 267 -13.12 25.23 26.25
CA SER A 267 -14.03 26.30 26.68
C SER A 267 -14.41 26.18 28.16
N TRP A 268 -14.55 24.96 28.67
CA TRP A 268 -14.84 24.69 30.08
C TRP A 268 -13.60 24.78 30.98
N GLU A 269 -12.41 24.39 30.50
CA GLU A 269 -11.15 24.63 31.21
C GLU A 269 -10.85 26.13 31.43
N GLU A 270 -11.16 26.98 30.43
CA GLU A 270 -10.99 28.45 30.52
C GLU A 270 -12.11 29.11 31.35
N ASP A 271 -13.35 28.64 31.23
CA ASP A 271 -14.51 29.11 32.02
C ASP A 271 -15.38 27.93 32.48
N SER A 272 -15.23 27.54 33.75
CA SER A 272 -15.98 26.42 34.34
C SER A 272 -17.49 26.66 34.46
N THR A 273 -17.99 27.85 34.11
CA THR A 273 -19.43 28.13 33.96
C THR A 273 -19.97 27.82 32.56
N TYR A 274 -19.10 27.49 31.59
CA TYR A 274 -19.48 27.09 30.25
C TYR A 274 -20.22 25.73 30.27
N PRO A 275 -21.43 25.63 29.67
CA PRO A 275 -22.25 24.41 29.71
C PRO A 275 -21.77 23.36 28.69
N ALA A 276 -20.61 22.74 28.96
CA ALA A 276 -19.99 21.76 28.07
C ALA A 276 -20.65 20.37 28.06
N GLU A 277 -21.36 19.97 29.12
CA GLU A 277 -21.80 18.58 29.36
C GLU A 277 -22.49 17.93 28.15
N GLU A 278 -23.47 18.63 27.56
CA GLU A 278 -24.25 18.12 26.42
C GLU A 278 -23.35 17.90 25.20
N GLN A 279 -22.48 18.85 24.87
CA GLN A 279 -21.57 18.79 23.72
C GLN A 279 -20.50 17.70 23.88
N LEU A 280 -19.88 17.62 25.07
CA LEU A 280 -18.88 16.58 25.37
C LEU A 280 -19.50 15.18 25.26
N ARG A 281 -20.68 14.99 25.87
CA ARG A 281 -21.39 13.70 25.86
C ARG A 281 -21.85 13.30 24.47
N GLU A 282 -22.43 14.22 23.69
CA GLU A 282 -22.90 13.92 22.32
C GLU A 282 -21.73 13.61 21.38
N ALA A 283 -20.64 14.37 21.45
CA ALA A 283 -19.45 14.10 20.67
C ALA A 283 -18.83 12.74 21.02
N TYR A 284 -18.63 12.45 22.32
CA TYR A 284 -18.14 11.16 22.77
C TYR A 284 -19.03 9.99 22.33
N ALA A 285 -20.35 10.11 22.47
CA ALA A 285 -21.28 9.08 22.03
C ALA A 285 -21.18 8.79 20.52
N LEU A 286 -21.02 9.83 19.69
CA LEU A 286 -20.83 9.68 18.24
C LEU A 286 -19.47 9.05 17.89
N ALA A 287 -18.40 9.38 18.63
CA ALA A 287 -17.09 8.75 18.45
C ALA A 287 -17.12 7.26 18.82
N LEU A 288 -17.75 6.92 19.94
CA LEU A 288 -17.96 5.54 20.41
C LEU A 288 -18.82 4.71 19.43
N GLU A 289 -19.81 5.31 18.76
CA GLU A 289 -20.60 4.62 17.73
C GLU A 289 -19.78 4.34 16.46
N TYR A 290 -18.89 5.25 16.07
CA TYR A 290 -18.13 5.16 14.81
C TYR A 290 -16.85 4.31 14.91
N ASP A 291 -16.00 4.59 15.91
CA ASP A 291 -14.79 3.83 16.19
C ASP A 291 -14.52 3.86 17.72
N PRO A 292 -15.07 2.89 18.47
CA PRO A 292 -14.83 2.79 19.90
C PRO A 292 -13.40 2.34 20.24
N THR A 293 -12.61 1.89 19.25
CA THR A 293 -11.23 1.47 19.45
C THR A 293 -10.21 2.58 19.19
N ASP A 294 -10.62 3.69 18.57
CA ASP A 294 -9.73 4.81 18.26
C ASP A 294 -9.19 5.48 19.53
N THR A 295 -7.92 5.89 19.46
CA THR A 295 -7.19 6.44 20.62
C THR A 295 -7.76 7.79 21.08
N GLU A 296 -8.33 8.59 20.16
CA GLU A 296 -9.02 9.83 20.53
C GLU A 296 -10.32 9.54 21.28
N THR A 297 -11.07 8.47 20.93
CA THR A 297 -12.28 8.05 21.66
C THR A 297 -11.95 7.66 23.12
N PHE A 298 -10.85 6.94 23.36
CA PHE A 298 -10.36 6.68 24.72
C PHE A 298 -9.96 7.96 25.46
N ARG A 299 -9.30 8.90 24.77
CA ARG A 299 -8.90 10.19 25.35
C ARG A 299 -10.11 11.08 25.68
N MET A 300 -11.19 10.99 24.89
CA MET A 300 -12.47 11.65 25.19
C MET A 300 -13.14 11.04 26.42
N ALA A 301 -13.10 9.72 26.59
CA ALA A 301 -13.61 9.06 27.79
C ALA A 301 -12.83 9.45 29.06
N ASP A 302 -11.50 9.55 28.98
CA ASP A 302 -10.64 10.02 30.08
C ASP A 302 -11.03 11.45 30.52
N LEU A 303 -11.06 12.40 29.59
CA LEU A 303 -11.42 13.79 29.89
C LEU A 303 -12.87 13.95 30.35
N LEU A 304 -13.84 13.27 29.72
CA LEU A 304 -15.25 13.35 30.14
C LEU A 304 -15.47 12.70 31.52
N ALA A 305 -14.62 11.76 31.93
CA ALA A 305 -14.65 11.23 33.30
C ALA A 305 -14.12 12.25 34.32
N ASP A 306 -13.10 13.04 33.98
CA ASP A 306 -12.64 14.17 34.78
C ASP A 306 -13.74 15.24 34.91
N PHE A 307 -14.41 15.61 33.80
CA PHE A 307 -15.56 16.52 33.83
C PHE A 307 -16.64 16.03 34.80
N TYR A 308 -17.10 14.78 34.63
CA TYR A 308 -18.14 14.21 35.49
C TYR A 308 -17.69 14.07 36.95
N TRP A 309 -16.40 13.81 37.20
CA TRP A 309 -15.86 13.78 38.56
C TRP A 309 -15.96 15.15 39.24
N GLU A 310 -15.55 16.23 38.58
CA GLU A 310 -15.64 17.59 39.13
C GLU A 310 -17.09 18.04 39.38
N GLN A 311 -18.03 17.62 38.52
CA GLN A 311 -19.46 17.87 38.70
C GLN A 311 -20.14 16.95 39.75
N ASN A 312 -19.38 16.07 40.43
CA ASN A 312 -19.86 15.06 41.38
C ASN A 312 -20.83 14.02 40.75
N GLN A 313 -20.75 13.82 39.44
CA GLN A 313 -21.51 12.85 38.63
C GLN A 313 -20.78 11.49 38.54
N THR A 314 -20.18 11.02 39.64
CA THR A 314 -19.27 9.85 39.68
C THR A 314 -19.86 8.56 39.11
N GLU A 315 -21.16 8.30 39.31
CA GLU A 315 -21.84 7.12 38.73
C GLU A 315 -21.85 7.15 37.19
N GLN A 316 -21.98 8.34 36.59
CA GLN A 316 -21.96 8.52 35.14
C GLN A 316 -20.55 8.35 34.58
N ALA A 317 -19.54 8.91 35.26
CA ALA A 317 -18.13 8.68 34.93
C ALA A 317 -17.78 7.18 34.92
N LEU A 318 -18.13 6.46 35.98
CA LEU A 318 -17.89 5.01 36.10
C LEU A 318 -18.61 4.22 35.00
N ALA A 319 -19.90 4.47 34.76
CA ALA A 319 -20.67 3.76 33.73
C ALA A 319 -20.12 3.98 32.31
N MET A 320 -19.67 5.21 32.02
CA MET A 320 -19.07 5.58 30.74
C MET A 320 -17.71 4.89 30.53
N LEU A 321 -16.81 4.98 31.53
CA LEU A 321 -15.49 4.35 31.47
C LEU A 321 -15.56 2.84 31.38
N LEU A 322 -16.51 2.20 32.06
CA LEU A 322 -16.75 0.76 31.94
C LEU A 322 -17.16 0.38 30.52
N THR A 323 -18.07 1.15 29.89
CA THR A 323 -18.41 0.96 28.47
C THR A 323 -17.18 1.09 27.57
N GLN A 324 -16.35 2.13 27.76
CA GLN A 324 -15.11 2.30 26.97
C GLN A 324 -14.13 1.14 27.16
N ALA A 325 -14.04 0.61 28.39
CA ALA A 325 -13.16 -0.51 28.72
C ALA A 325 -13.57 -1.85 28.07
N GLU A 326 -14.83 -2.02 27.64
CA GLU A 326 -15.25 -3.20 26.85
C GLU A 326 -14.57 -3.26 25.47
N TYR A 327 -14.09 -2.11 24.96
CA TYR A 327 -13.39 -1.97 23.68
C TYR A 327 -11.86 -1.90 23.82
N MET A 328 -11.32 -2.15 25.02
CA MET A 328 -9.88 -2.13 25.26
C MET A 328 -9.17 -3.18 24.37
N PRO A 329 -8.20 -2.79 23.52
CA PRO A 329 -7.46 -3.74 22.70
C PRO A 329 -6.52 -4.61 23.56
N GLU A 330 -6.10 -5.76 23.04
CA GLU A 330 -5.20 -6.70 23.76
C GLU A 330 -3.86 -6.06 24.20
N ALA A 331 -3.41 -5.04 23.48
CA ALA A 331 -2.21 -4.26 23.78
C ALA A 331 -2.54 -2.76 23.68
N PRO A 332 -3.08 -2.14 24.75
CA PRO A 332 -3.49 -0.75 24.74
C PRO A 332 -2.29 0.20 24.86
N ASN A 333 -2.31 1.28 24.08
CA ASN A 333 -1.31 2.35 24.20
C ASN A 333 -1.50 3.18 25.48
N GLU A 334 -0.53 4.04 25.81
CA GLU A 334 -0.54 4.83 27.06
C GLU A 334 -1.82 5.66 27.23
N THR A 335 -2.33 6.27 26.14
CA THR A 335 -3.58 7.05 26.15
C THR A 335 -4.81 6.17 26.38
N GLN A 336 -4.86 4.96 25.79
CA GLN A 336 -5.95 4.01 26.00
C GLN A 336 -5.98 3.50 27.46
N GLN A 337 -4.81 3.30 28.07
CA GLN A 337 -4.69 2.87 29.47
C GLN A 337 -5.19 3.91 30.48
N LEU A 338 -5.33 5.18 30.10
CA LEU A 338 -5.90 6.22 30.97
C LEU A 338 -7.31 5.85 31.46
N VAL A 339 -8.11 5.14 30.66
CA VAL A 339 -9.44 4.65 31.09
C VAL A 339 -9.36 3.71 32.30
N TYR A 340 -8.39 2.79 32.35
CA TYR A 340 -8.18 1.97 33.54
C TYR A 340 -7.60 2.76 34.71
N HIS A 341 -6.71 3.73 34.46
CA HIS A 341 -6.20 4.63 35.49
C HIS A 341 -7.33 5.44 36.15
N GLN A 342 -8.25 5.98 35.34
CA GLN A 342 -9.46 6.67 35.79
C GLN A 342 -10.38 5.76 36.60
N LEU A 343 -10.66 4.54 36.12
CA LEU A 343 -11.47 3.57 36.86
C LEU A 343 -10.87 3.24 38.24
N VAL A 344 -9.55 3.00 38.33
CA VAL A 344 -8.87 2.79 39.62
C VAL A 344 -9.07 4.02 40.53
N ARG A 345 -8.78 5.23 40.04
CA ARG A 345 -8.91 6.48 40.80
C ARG A 345 -10.33 6.66 41.36
N LEU A 346 -11.36 6.39 40.55
CA LEU A 346 -12.77 6.52 40.94
C LEU A 346 -13.21 5.43 41.92
N TYR A 347 -12.72 4.19 41.77
CA TYR A 347 -13.01 3.12 42.72
C TYR A 347 -12.35 3.36 44.08
N GLU A 348 -11.09 3.83 44.12
CA GLU A 348 -10.43 4.22 45.37
C GLU A 348 -11.17 5.38 46.06
N ALA A 349 -11.56 6.41 45.30
CA ALA A 349 -12.28 7.57 45.83
C ALA A 349 -13.72 7.25 46.30
N THR A 350 -14.27 6.10 45.91
CA THR A 350 -15.59 5.60 46.35
C THR A 350 -15.51 4.39 47.30
N ASP A 351 -14.33 4.09 47.85
CA ASP A 351 -14.06 2.97 48.78
C ASP A 351 -14.38 1.56 48.22
N GLN A 352 -14.40 1.43 46.89
CA GLN A 352 -14.63 0.17 46.16
C GLN A 352 -13.32 -0.60 45.94
N LEU A 353 -12.57 -0.85 47.02
CA LEU A 353 -11.18 -1.31 46.98
C LEU A 353 -10.98 -2.66 46.26
N ASP A 354 -11.94 -3.58 46.31
CA ASP A 354 -11.87 -4.86 45.58
C ASP A 354 -11.91 -4.65 44.06
N LEU A 355 -12.71 -3.68 43.58
CA LEU A 355 -12.76 -3.31 42.16
C LEU A 355 -11.52 -2.50 41.77
N ALA A 356 -11.07 -1.57 42.62
CA ALA A 356 -9.81 -0.87 42.41
C ALA A 356 -8.64 -1.84 42.23
N LEU A 357 -8.53 -2.88 43.08
CA LEU A 357 -7.50 -3.91 42.97
C LEU A 357 -7.64 -4.76 41.70
N ALA A 358 -8.86 -5.13 41.32
CA ALA A 358 -9.12 -5.86 40.08
C ALA A 358 -8.72 -5.04 38.85
N THR A 359 -9.17 -3.78 38.75
CA THR A 359 -8.79 -2.89 37.64
C THR A 359 -7.31 -2.50 37.69
N THR A 360 -6.68 -2.41 38.87
CA THR A 360 -5.22 -2.23 38.97
C THR A 360 -4.47 -3.43 38.39
N LYS A 361 -5.02 -4.65 38.51
CA LYS A 361 -4.43 -5.84 37.86
C LYS A 361 -4.59 -5.79 36.34
N GLU A 362 -5.72 -5.32 35.81
CA GLU A 362 -5.90 -5.13 34.37
C GLU A 362 -5.02 -3.97 33.84
N LEU A 363 -4.90 -2.86 34.58
CA LEU A 363 -3.97 -1.76 34.30
C LEU A 363 -2.52 -2.24 34.30
N MET A 364 -2.08 -2.97 35.33
CA MET A 364 -0.75 -3.57 35.34
C MET A 364 -0.58 -4.60 34.21
N GLY A 365 -1.64 -5.33 33.85
CA GLY A 365 -1.67 -6.22 32.70
C GLY A 365 -1.40 -5.46 31.39
N GLY A 366 -2.09 -4.35 31.17
CA GLY A 366 -1.89 -3.44 30.03
C GLY A 366 -0.53 -2.75 30.06
N GLN A 367 -0.06 -2.28 31.21
CA GLN A 367 1.27 -1.66 31.39
C GLN A 367 2.40 -2.67 31.14
N VAL A 368 2.26 -3.90 31.62
CA VAL A 368 3.18 -5.01 31.32
C VAL A 368 3.10 -5.33 29.83
N ALA A 369 1.92 -5.50 29.26
CA ALA A 369 1.70 -5.64 27.83
C ALA A 369 2.12 -4.41 26.99
N ALA A 370 2.51 -3.29 27.63
CA ALA A 370 3.11 -2.12 26.99
C ALA A 370 4.60 -1.91 27.37
N ALA A 371 5.19 -2.76 28.22
CA ALA A 371 6.55 -2.60 28.75
C ALA A 371 7.44 -3.85 28.68
N THR A 372 6.91 -5.07 28.83
CA THR A 372 7.71 -6.32 28.83
C THR A 372 8.04 -6.81 27.43
N ALA A 373 8.81 -6.02 26.67
CA ALA A 373 9.03 -6.15 25.22
C ALA A 373 7.73 -6.05 24.37
N GLU A 374 6.57 -6.06 25.02
CA GLU A 374 5.22 -5.90 24.49
C GLU A 374 4.81 -4.42 24.34
N ALA A 375 5.70 -3.48 24.71
CA ALA A 375 5.86 -2.22 23.96
C ALA A 375 5.88 -2.45 22.43
N GLN A 376 6.29 -3.67 22.04
CA GLN A 376 6.14 -4.23 20.73
C GLN A 376 5.21 -5.47 20.68
N ALA A 377 4.06 -5.46 21.34
CA ALA A 377 3.00 -6.46 21.14
C ALA A 377 2.33 -6.21 19.78
N GLY A 378 1.70 -5.04 19.62
CA GLY A 378 1.26 -4.59 18.30
C GLY A 378 2.44 -4.34 17.35
N HIS A 379 3.54 -3.77 17.86
CA HIS A 379 4.70 -3.35 17.07
C HIS A 379 5.78 -4.40 16.82
N ALA A 380 5.72 -5.60 17.42
CA ALA A 380 6.55 -6.78 17.11
C ALA A 380 5.73 -8.06 16.97
N ARG A 381 4.39 -8.00 17.06
CA ARG A 381 3.59 -8.63 16.01
C ARG A 381 3.92 -7.93 14.68
N GLN A 382 3.68 -6.63 14.53
CA GLN A 382 4.05 -5.91 13.30
C GLN A 382 5.55 -5.98 12.97
N ALA A 383 6.49 -5.84 13.91
CA ALA A 383 7.93 -6.04 13.62
C ALA A 383 8.37 -7.50 13.54
N SER A 384 7.69 -8.51 14.10
CA SER A 384 7.96 -9.91 13.71
C SER A 384 7.36 -10.20 12.35
N GLU A 385 6.25 -9.57 11.99
CA GLU A 385 5.59 -9.65 10.69
C GLU A 385 6.41 -8.91 9.62
N ILE A 386 7.01 -7.76 9.97
CA ILE A 386 7.92 -6.95 9.12
C ILE A 386 9.33 -7.53 9.13
N SER A 387 9.83 -8.12 10.22
CA SER A 387 11.10 -8.87 10.22
C SER A 387 10.96 -10.17 9.44
N LEU A 388 9.80 -10.85 9.53
CA LEU A 388 9.45 -11.94 8.64
C LEU A 388 9.31 -11.45 7.19
N ALA A 389 8.72 -10.27 6.94
CA ALA A 389 8.64 -9.67 5.62
C ALA A 389 10.03 -9.35 5.04
N GLN A 390 10.88 -8.67 5.81
CA GLN A 390 12.28 -8.38 5.49
C GLN A 390 13.05 -9.67 5.23
N LYS A 391 12.80 -10.73 6.01
CA LYS A 391 13.38 -12.06 5.75
C LYS A 391 12.84 -12.67 4.45
N ILE A 392 11.53 -12.63 4.20
CA ILE A 392 10.93 -13.11 2.95
C ILE A 392 11.51 -12.36 1.74
N LEU A 393 11.70 -11.04 1.85
CA LEU A 393 12.32 -10.20 0.84
C LEU A 393 13.82 -10.55 0.66
N ALA A 394 14.56 -10.77 1.76
CA ALA A 394 15.96 -11.19 1.72
C ALA A 394 16.14 -12.60 1.11
N ASP A 395 15.33 -13.57 1.53
CA ASP A 395 15.31 -14.94 1.01
C ASP A 395 15.00 -14.93 -0.51
N ARG A 396 14.02 -14.12 -0.95
CA ARG A 396 13.70 -13.89 -2.38
C ARG A 396 14.85 -13.21 -3.13
N ALA A 397 15.49 -12.21 -2.54
CA ALA A 397 16.62 -11.51 -3.15
C ALA A 397 17.85 -12.43 -3.32
N GLU A 398 18.09 -13.33 -2.35
CA GLU A 398 19.11 -14.38 -2.43
C GLU A 398 18.77 -15.41 -3.50
N GLU A 399 17.52 -15.89 -3.59
CA GLU A 399 17.07 -16.81 -4.63
C GLU A 399 17.21 -16.20 -6.04
N ALA A 400 16.81 -14.93 -6.21
CA ALA A 400 17.01 -14.18 -7.45
C ALA A 400 18.49 -13.93 -7.76
N ALA A 401 19.36 -13.73 -6.76
CA ALA A 401 20.80 -13.65 -6.95
C ALA A 401 21.40 -15.00 -7.37
N TYR A 402 20.93 -16.10 -6.77
CA TYR A 402 21.33 -17.47 -7.10
C TYR A 402 20.95 -17.85 -8.53
N GLU A 403 19.71 -17.62 -8.97
CA GLU A 403 19.30 -17.91 -10.35
C GLU A 403 20.05 -17.04 -11.37
N ARG A 404 20.30 -15.75 -11.07
CA ARG A 404 21.18 -14.90 -11.90
C ARG A 404 22.61 -15.44 -11.97
N ALA A 405 23.16 -15.97 -10.87
CA ALA A 405 24.49 -16.58 -10.85
C ALA A 405 24.53 -17.91 -11.63
N LYS A 406 23.50 -18.75 -11.48
CA LYS A 406 23.31 -20.01 -12.21
C LYS A 406 23.17 -19.77 -13.71
N LEU A 407 22.42 -18.76 -14.14
CA LEU A 407 22.32 -18.37 -15.55
C LEU A 407 23.67 -17.89 -16.10
N ARG A 408 24.43 -17.07 -15.35
CA ARG A 408 25.81 -16.68 -15.71
C ARG A 408 26.74 -17.88 -15.85
N TRP A 409 26.65 -18.88 -14.96
CA TRP A 409 27.39 -20.13 -15.06
C TRP A 409 27.01 -20.95 -16.29
N LEU A 410 25.71 -21.06 -16.61
CA LEU A 410 25.25 -21.74 -17.83
C LEU A 410 25.79 -21.06 -19.10
N TRP A 411 25.79 -19.72 -19.16
CA TRP A 411 26.41 -18.98 -20.25
C TRP A 411 27.93 -19.19 -20.32
N ALA A 412 28.63 -19.21 -19.19
CA ALA A 412 30.07 -19.50 -19.16
C ALA A 412 30.40 -20.92 -19.68
N CYS A 413 29.59 -21.91 -19.31
CA CYS A 413 29.67 -23.29 -19.83
C CYS A 413 29.36 -23.36 -21.34
N LEU A 414 28.35 -22.63 -21.81
CA LEU A 414 28.03 -22.55 -23.24
C LEU A 414 29.17 -21.92 -24.04
N ILE A 415 29.71 -20.78 -23.57
CA ILE A 415 30.81 -20.06 -24.23
C ILE A 415 32.06 -20.93 -24.29
N THR A 416 32.42 -21.61 -23.18
CA THR A 416 33.59 -22.51 -23.17
C THR A 416 33.39 -23.72 -24.08
N ALA A 417 32.18 -24.30 -24.15
CA ALA A 417 31.86 -25.37 -25.11
C ALA A 417 31.97 -24.89 -26.58
N LEU A 418 31.47 -23.69 -26.89
CA LEU A 418 31.59 -23.09 -28.23
C LEU A 418 33.06 -22.82 -28.60
N VAL A 419 33.87 -22.30 -27.67
CA VAL A 419 35.32 -22.12 -27.86
C VAL A 419 36.00 -23.47 -28.12
N MET A 420 35.73 -24.50 -27.30
CA MET A 420 36.26 -25.85 -27.50
C MET A 420 35.90 -26.44 -28.87
N LEU A 421 34.65 -26.29 -29.31
CA LEU A 421 34.19 -26.72 -30.63
C LEU A 421 34.89 -25.97 -31.77
N SER A 422 35.09 -24.65 -31.63
CA SER A 422 35.82 -23.84 -32.63
C SER A 422 37.29 -24.27 -32.76
N VAL A 423 37.96 -24.56 -31.64
CA VAL A 423 39.35 -25.05 -31.62
C VAL A 423 39.43 -26.44 -32.24
N ALA A 424 38.52 -27.35 -31.90
CA ALA A 424 38.46 -28.69 -32.50
C ALA A 424 38.20 -28.63 -34.01
N GLY A 425 37.27 -27.77 -34.46
CA GLY A 425 36.99 -27.51 -35.87
C GLY A 425 38.20 -26.94 -36.63
N TYR A 426 38.95 -26.03 -36.01
CA TYR A 426 40.18 -25.47 -36.57
C TYR A 426 41.29 -26.52 -36.70
N ILE A 427 41.48 -27.38 -35.68
CA ILE A 427 42.42 -28.50 -35.72
C ILE A 427 42.03 -29.49 -36.83
N PHE A 428 40.73 -29.81 -36.97
CA PHE A 428 40.25 -30.67 -38.05
C PHE A 428 40.49 -30.04 -39.44
N TYR A 429 40.19 -28.76 -39.61
CA TYR A 429 40.49 -28.01 -40.85
C TYR A 429 41.99 -28.04 -41.20
N LEU A 430 42.88 -27.82 -40.22
CA LEU A 430 44.32 -27.93 -40.42
C LEU A 430 44.71 -29.35 -40.84
N LYS A 431 44.23 -30.38 -40.13
CA LYS A 431 44.51 -31.79 -40.45
C LYS A 431 44.06 -32.14 -41.88
N GLU A 432 42.89 -31.68 -42.31
CA GLU A 432 42.37 -31.91 -43.65
C GLU A 432 43.16 -31.12 -44.72
N LYS A 433 43.56 -29.88 -44.43
CA LYS A 433 44.43 -29.07 -45.28
C LYS A 433 45.81 -29.72 -45.47
N HIS A 434 46.38 -30.29 -44.41
CA HIS A 434 47.62 -31.06 -44.47
C HIS A 434 47.43 -32.39 -45.23
N ARG A 435 46.32 -33.11 -45.03
CA ARG A 435 45.97 -34.33 -45.79
C ARG A 435 45.88 -34.04 -47.29
N LYS A 436 45.16 -32.99 -47.68
CA LYS A 436 45.02 -32.57 -49.09
C LYS A 436 46.38 -32.17 -49.70
N LYS A 437 47.22 -31.44 -48.96
CA LYS A 437 48.60 -31.14 -49.40
C LYS A 437 49.45 -32.39 -49.56
N ALA A 438 49.39 -33.33 -48.62
CA ALA A 438 50.13 -34.59 -48.70
C ALA A 438 49.67 -35.44 -49.90
N LEU A 439 48.36 -35.51 -50.16
CA LEU A 439 47.80 -36.22 -51.31
C LEU A 439 48.21 -35.56 -52.65
N ALA A 440 48.21 -34.23 -52.72
CA ALA A 440 48.66 -33.48 -53.89
C ALA A 440 50.18 -33.60 -54.13
N ASN A 441 50.99 -33.71 -53.07
CA ASN A 441 52.41 -34.05 -53.22
C ASN A 441 52.57 -35.53 -53.65
N ALA A 442 51.66 -36.42 -53.24
CA ALA A 442 51.78 -37.85 -53.50
C ALA A 442 51.62 -38.22 -54.98
N THR A 443 50.87 -37.45 -55.77
CA THR A 443 50.73 -37.64 -57.22
C THR A 443 52.01 -37.35 -58.00
N HIS A 444 53.01 -36.69 -57.39
CA HIS A 444 54.31 -36.45 -58.01
C HIS A 444 55.33 -37.58 -57.77
N TRP A 445 55.11 -38.50 -56.82
CA TRP A 445 56.04 -39.61 -56.56
C TRP A 445 56.25 -40.56 -57.75
N PRO A 446 55.24 -40.95 -58.55
CA PRO A 446 55.47 -41.85 -59.69
C PRO A 446 56.36 -41.23 -60.77
N GLU A 447 56.21 -39.93 -60.99
CA GLU A 447 57.01 -39.15 -61.95
C GLU A 447 58.42 -38.90 -61.42
N LEU A 448 58.57 -38.66 -60.10
CA LEU A 448 59.88 -38.55 -59.45
C LEU A 448 60.63 -39.88 -59.47
N ASN A 449 59.97 -41.01 -59.18
CA ASN A 449 60.56 -42.34 -59.27
C ASN A 449 61.02 -42.65 -60.70
N LYS A 450 60.20 -42.37 -61.71
CA LYS A 450 60.63 -42.51 -63.12
C LYS A 450 61.88 -41.70 -63.44
N ARG A 451 61.98 -40.47 -62.93
CA ARG A 451 63.16 -39.60 -63.14
C ARG A 451 64.39 -40.10 -62.39
N MET A 452 64.23 -40.58 -61.16
CA MET A 452 65.33 -41.21 -60.42
C MET A 452 65.82 -42.48 -61.11
N GLN A 453 64.90 -43.33 -61.55
CA GLN A 453 65.20 -44.58 -62.25
C GLN A 453 65.88 -44.32 -63.60
N ALA A 454 65.43 -43.34 -64.38
CA ALA A 454 66.11 -42.91 -65.60
C ALA A 454 67.50 -42.29 -65.36
N LEU A 455 67.73 -41.70 -64.17
CA LEU A 455 69.02 -41.13 -63.77
C LEU A 455 69.99 -42.22 -63.25
N GLU A 456 69.44 -43.25 -62.60
CA GLU A 456 70.14 -44.47 -62.19
C GLU A 456 70.55 -45.31 -63.42
N ASP A 457 69.64 -45.48 -64.40
CA ASP A 457 69.94 -46.07 -65.71
C ASP A 457 71.04 -45.29 -66.45
N ALA A 458 70.99 -43.95 -66.45
CA ALA A 458 72.01 -43.11 -67.08
C ALA A 458 73.37 -43.18 -66.37
N LEU A 459 73.40 -43.34 -65.04
CA LEU A 459 74.63 -43.57 -64.27
C LEU A 459 75.21 -44.97 -64.53
N ASN A 460 74.37 -45.99 -64.71
CA ASN A 460 74.79 -47.34 -65.06
C ASN A 460 75.32 -47.48 -66.51
N VAL A 461 75.14 -46.44 -67.35
CA VAL A 461 75.75 -46.33 -68.70
C VAL A 461 77.09 -45.58 -68.66
N LEU A 462 77.47 -44.99 -67.51
CA LEU A 462 78.72 -44.26 -67.29
C LEU A 462 79.78 -45.05 -66.49
N TYR A 463 79.49 -46.32 -66.17
CA TYR A 463 80.40 -47.32 -65.59
C TYR A 463 80.58 -48.50 -66.56
#